data_AF-A0AA90QLR3-F1
#
_entry.id   AF-A0AA90QLR3-F1
#
_cell.length_a   1.000
_cell.length_b   1.000
_cell.length_c   1.000
_cell.angle_alpha   90.00
_cell.angle_beta   90.00
_cell.angle_gamma   90.00
#
_symmetry.space_group_name_H-M   'P 1'
#
loop_
_entity.id
_entity.type
_entity.pdbx_description
1 polymer ?
#
loop_
_entity_poly.entity_id
_entity_poly.type
_entity_poly.pdbx_seq_one_letter_code
_entity_poly.pdbx_strand_id
1 'polypeptide(L)'
;MPDTDKPLPPIAVPDPVPESDQEKGGGVHTPRVPDRRADALPRYQKDSDTPLALARRVLASRWRNLRERIGRDFMRRTLRIGVSARIFHPEPGSTGLRSKNLQYLEESIAQWVMSRDVLVFMIPTVNTNGLLHPSNITLRHYARHLDGLVLQGGADVSPQTYSETPTRPEWSGDRARDVYELELLHEFVDAGKPVLGICRGCQLINVAFGGTLYQDVATNVPAAHAHVHSDYDAHRHKVIFPSGSSLGRMFPDVRRPVVNSIHHQAVKDLGRDVLVEAMSDPDGIIEAIRYQRANFVMGLQWHPEFHRAGGVDLLDCTPILDEFLRAARETRL
;
A
#
# COMPACT_ATOMS: atom_id res chain seq x y z
N MET A 1 -7.46 39.85 -36.49
CA MET A 1 -8.88 40.14 -36.74
C MET A 1 -9.50 38.85 -37.27
N PRO A 2 -10.53 38.33 -36.58
CA PRO A 2 -11.01 36.96 -36.70
C PRO A 2 -12.17 36.84 -37.70
N ASP A 3 -12.41 35.63 -38.20
CA ASP A 3 -13.69 35.28 -38.82
C ASP A 3 -14.42 34.31 -37.88
N THR A 4 -15.24 34.91 -37.03
CA THR A 4 -16.14 34.27 -36.07
C THR A 4 -17.56 34.45 -36.61
N ASP A 5 -18.17 33.41 -37.17
CA ASP A 5 -19.62 33.30 -37.19
C ASP A 5 -20.09 31.89 -37.61
N LYS A 6 -20.34 31.05 -36.62
CA LYS A 6 -21.29 29.95 -36.75
C LYS A 6 -21.98 29.68 -35.42
N PRO A 7 -23.31 29.84 -35.32
CA PRO A 7 -24.03 29.72 -34.05
C PRO A 7 -24.15 28.25 -33.61
N LEU A 8 -23.89 28.01 -32.31
CA LEU A 8 -24.13 26.72 -31.64
C LEU A 8 -25.62 26.52 -31.32
N PRO A 9 -26.16 25.29 -31.40
CA PRO A 9 -27.56 25.01 -31.13
C PRO A 9 -27.90 25.03 -29.62
N PRO A 10 -29.14 25.37 -29.24
CA PRO A 10 -29.53 25.54 -27.85
C PRO A 10 -29.69 24.21 -27.09
N ILE A 11 -29.23 24.20 -25.84
CA ILE A 11 -29.37 23.09 -24.87
C ILE A 11 -30.79 23.12 -24.29
N ALA A 12 -31.54 22.04 -24.44
CA ALA A 12 -32.89 21.89 -23.90
C ALA A 12 -32.85 21.50 -22.40
N VAL A 13 -33.56 22.25 -21.57
CA VAL A 13 -33.84 21.97 -20.16
C VAL A 13 -35.24 21.36 -20.08
N PRO A 14 -35.47 20.24 -19.36
CA PRO A 14 -36.80 19.67 -19.23
C PRO A 14 -37.64 20.40 -18.15
N ASP A 15 -38.86 20.77 -18.52
CA ASP A 15 -39.89 21.33 -17.64
C ASP A 15 -40.59 20.25 -16.79
N PRO A 16 -41.19 20.60 -15.63
CA PRO A 16 -41.68 19.65 -14.63
C PRO A 16 -43.19 19.29 -14.75
N VAL A 17 -43.48 18.01 -14.48
CA VAL A 17 -44.67 17.33 -13.86
C VAL A 17 -46.09 17.72 -14.35
N PRO A 18 -47.04 16.75 -14.44
CA PRO A 18 -48.04 16.65 -13.36
C PRO A 18 -48.48 15.21 -12.98
N GLU A 19 -48.88 15.07 -11.72
CA GLU A 19 -49.68 13.97 -11.17
C GLU A 19 -51.05 13.87 -11.85
N SER A 20 -51.57 12.64 -11.97
CA SER A 20 -52.99 12.41 -12.22
C SER A 20 -53.49 11.20 -11.41
N ASP A 21 -54.42 11.51 -10.51
CA ASP A 21 -55.29 10.62 -9.75
C ASP A 21 -56.32 9.86 -10.62
N GLN A 22 -56.93 8.83 -10.00
CA GLN A 22 -58.23 8.20 -10.30
C GLN A 22 -58.28 7.17 -11.46
N GLU A 23 -58.96 6.01 -11.40
CA GLU A 23 -59.80 5.34 -10.40
C GLU A 23 -60.23 3.92 -10.91
N LYS A 24 -60.69 3.06 -9.99
CA LYS A 24 -61.64 1.92 -10.13
C LYS A 24 -61.16 0.50 -10.54
N GLY A 25 -61.25 -0.39 -9.55
CA GLY A 25 -62.29 -1.44 -9.54
C GLY A 25 -61.82 -2.91 -9.40
N GLY A 26 -62.23 -3.60 -8.33
CA GLY A 26 -62.21 -5.06 -8.24
C GLY A 26 -61.99 -5.60 -6.82
N GLY A 27 -63.00 -6.17 -6.18
CA GLY A 27 -63.00 -6.50 -4.75
C GLY A 27 -62.55 -7.91 -4.33
N VAL A 28 -62.59 -8.09 -3.01
CA VAL A 28 -62.76 -9.33 -2.20
C VAL A 28 -61.49 -10.12 -1.83
N HIS A 29 -61.03 -10.00 -0.57
CA HIS A 29 -61.23 -10.99 0.52
C HIS A 29 -60.21 -10.75 1.66
N THR A 30 -60.65 -10.31 2.84
CA THR A 30 -59.81 -10.20 4.04
C THR A 30 -60.03 -11.41 4.98
N PRO A 31 -58.97 -12.12 5.40
CA PRO A 31 -59.05 -13.04 6.53
C PRO A 31 -58.88 -12.27 7.86
N ARG A 32 -59.80 -12.52 8.79
CA ARG A 32 -59.77 -12.05 10.18
C ARG A 32 -58.45 -12.44 10.89
N VAL A 33 -57.80 -11.45 11.50
CA VAL A 33 -56.73 -11.66 12.49
C VAL A 33 -57.34 -12.25 13.77
N PRO A 34 -56.85 -13.38 14.32
CA PRO A 34 -57.31 -13.84 15.62
C PRO A 34 -56.66 -13.01 16.73
N ASP A 35 -57.50 -12.53 17.63
CA ASP A 35 -57.14 -11.82 18.85
C ASP A 35 -56.26 -12.72 19.74
N ARG A 36 -55.05 -12.26 20.08
CA ARG A 36 -54.13 -12.93 21.01
C ARG A 36 -53.80 -11.99 22.16
N ARG A 37 -54.60 -12.06 23.22
CA ARG A 37 -54.14 -11.81 24.58
C ARG A 37 -54.48 -13.01 25.46
N ALA A 38 -53.45 -13.81 25.76
CA ALA A 38 -53.16 -14.38 27.07
C ALA A 38 -51.98 -15.37 26.95
N ASP A 39 -50.98 -15.17 27.79
CA ASP A 39 -50.01 -16.16 28.28
C ASP A 39 -48.98 -16.75 27.30
N ALA A 40 -47.84 -16.06 27.15
CA ALA A 40 -46.56 -16.72 26.87
C ALA A 40 -45.38 -15.94 27.47
N LEU A 41 -44.69 -16.55 28.44
CA LEU A 41 -43.45 -16.02 29.04
C LEU A 41 -42.30 -16.00 27.99
N PRO A 42 -41.32 -15.07 28.11
CA PRO A 42 -40.21 -14.97 27.16
C PRO A 42 -39.28 -16.20 27.15
N ARG A 43 -38.85 -16.58 25.93
CA ARG A 43 -38.15 -17.82 25.54
C ARG A 43 -36.72 -18.08 26.10
N TYR A 44 -36.32 -17.48 27.22
CA TYR A 44 -34.99 -17.72 27.84
C TYR A 44 -35.03 -18.44 29.19
N GLN A 45 -36.20 -18.74 29.74
CA GLN A 45 -36.32 -19.53 30.96
C GLN A 45 -36.32 -21.02 30.64
N LYS A 46 -35.35 -21.76 31.17
CA LYS A 46 -35.43 -23.22 31.37
C LYS A 46 -35.72 -23.46 32.85
N ASP A 47 -36.62 -24.39 33.17
CA ASP A 47 -37.18 -24.67 34.52
C ASP A 47 -36.18 -25.15 35.60
N SER A 48 -34.87 -24.96 35.42
CA SER A 48 -33.83 -25.35 36.40
C SER A 48 -32.73 -24.31 36.64
N ASP A 49 -32.86 -23.08 36.14
CA ASP A 49 -31.83 -22.06 36.36
C ASP A 49 -31.97 -21.42 37.76
N THR A 50 -31.05 -21.76 38.67
CA THR A 50 -30.96 -21.10 39.98
C THR A 50 -30.49 -19.64 39.82
N PRO A 51 -30.94 -18.70 40.70
CA PRO A 51 -30.55 -17.28 40.64
C PRO A 51 -29.02 -17.06 40.61
N LEU A 52 -28.28 -17.95 41.29
CA LEU A 52 -26.82 -17.93 41.33
C LEU A 52 -26.18 -18.30 39.99
N ALA A 53 -26.77 -19.24 39.24
CA ALA A 53 -26.30 -19.65 37.92
C ALA A 53 -26.52 -18.54 36.88
N LEU A 54 -27.65 -17.85 36.97
CA LEU A 54 -27.95 -16.67 36.14
C LEU A 54 -26.96 -15.53 36.44
N ALA A 55 -26.73 -15.22 37.72
CA ALA A 55 -25.78 -14.19 38.14
C ALA A 55 -24.34 -14.51 37.68
N ARG A 56 -23.90 -15.77 37.78
CA ARG A 56 -22.59 -16.22 37.28
C ARG A 56 -22.47 -16.09 35.77
N ARG A 57 -23.50 -16.44 35.00
CA ARG A 57 -23.49 -16.27 33.52
C ARG A 57 -23.44 -14.79 33.13
N VAL A 58 -24.17 -13.93 33.82
CA VAL A 58 -24.16 -12.48 33.59
C VAL A 58 -22.80 -11.88 33.94
N LEU A 59 -22.22 -12.26 35.08
CA LEU A 59 -20.87 -11.86 35.47
C LEU A 59 -19.82 -12.37 34.47
N ALA A 60 -19.84 -13.65 34.10
CA ALA A 60 -18.92 -14.21 33.11
C ALA A 60 -19.07 -13.55 31.73
N SER A 61 -20.29 -13.20 31.32
CA SER A 61 -20.57 -12.43 30.10
C SER A 61 -20.00 -11.01 30.19
N ARG A 62 -20.19 -10.32 31.31
CA ARG A 62 -19.61 -8.98 31.56
C ARG A 62 -18.09 -9.01 31.59
N TRP A 63 -17.49 -10.03 32.20
CA TRP A 63 -16.04 -10.24 32.22
C TRP A 63 -15.48 -10.58 30.84
N ARG A 64 -16.18 -11.39 30.03
CA ARG A 64 -15.82 -11.62 28.62
C ARG A 64 -15.93 -10.35 27.79
N ASN A 65 -17.01 -9.60 27.92
CA ASN A 65 -17.21 -8.33 27.21
C ASN A 65 -16.20 -7.26 27.62
N LEU A 66 -15.79 -7.24 28.90
CA LEU A 66 -14.75 -6.36 29.41
C LEU A 66 -13.36 -6.78 28.90
N ARG A 67 -13.06 -8.08 28.90
CA ARG A 67 -11.82 -8.63 28.34
C ARG A 67 -11.72 -8.40 26.83
N GLU A 68 -12.82 -8.55 26.10
CA GLU A 68 -12.89 -8.19 24.69
C GLU A 68 -12.79 -6.67 24.48
N ARG A 69 -13.37 -5.83 25.36
CA ARG A 69 -13.19 -4.37 25.30
C ARG A 69 -11.74 -3.94 25.54
N ILE A 70 -11.07 -4.54 26.53
CA ILE A 70 -9.66 -4.29 26.83
C ILE A 70 -8.76 -4.79 25.69
N GLY A 71 -9.04 -5.96 25.12
CA GLY A 71 -8.37 -6.46 23.92
C GLY A 71 -8.61 -5.57 22.69
N ARG A 72 -9.84 -5.06 22.52
CA ARG A 72 -10.19 -4.08 21.48
C ARG A 72 -9.49 -2.74 21.69
N ASP A 73 -9.32 -2.26 22.92
CA ASP A 73 -8.65 -0.99 23.23
C ASP A 73 -7.12 -1.04 23.05
N PHE A 74 -6.47 -2.19 23.32
CA PHE A 74 -5.06 -2.41 22.97
C PHE A 74 -4.86 -2.50 21.44
N MET A 75 -5.83 -3.06 20.72
CA MET A 75 -5.86 -3.11 19.24
C MET A 75 -6.33 -1.80 18.56
N ARG A 76 -6.72 -0.76 19.32
CA ARG A 76 -7.43 0.42 18.80
C ARG A 76 -6.59 1.65 18.53
N ARG A 77 -5.33 1.68 18.95
CA ARG A 77 -4.48 2.81 18.52
C ARG A 77 -4.17 2.62 17.05
N THR A 78 -4.67 3.54 16.23
CA THR A 78 -4.37 3.58 14.80
C THR A 78 -2.85 3.53 14.59
N LEU A 79 -2.39 2.66 13.69
CA LEU A 79 -0.97 2.58 13.33
C LEU A 79 -0.56 3.86 12.61
N ARG A 80 0.65 4.31 12.84
CA ARG A 80 1.25 5.47 12.17
C ARG A 80 2.29 4.97 11.17
N ILE A 81 1.95 4.95 9.90
CA ILE A 81 2.83 4.45 8.85
C ILE A 81 3.49 5.64 8.16
N GLY A 82 4.82 5.63 8.13
CA GLY A 82 5.60 6.58 7.35
C GLY A 82 5.63 6.20 5.89
N VAL A 83 5.48 7.16 4.99
CA VAL A 83 5.78 6.98 3.56
C VAL A 83 6.86 7.98 3.17
N SER A 84 7.97 7.50 2.59
CA SER A 84 9.05 8.38 2.17
C SER A 84 8.57 9.38 1.11
N ALA A 85 8.99 10.65 1.17
CA ALA A 85 8.66 11.61 0.11
C ALA A 85 9.45 11.35 -1.19
N ARG A 86 8.81 11.64 -2.33
CA ARG A 86 9.48 11.84 -3.62
C ARG A 86 10.01 13.27 -3.71
N ILE A 87 11.07 13.47 -4.48
CA ILE A 87 11.65 14.78 -4.75
C ILE A 87 11.38 15.12 -6.22
N PHE A 88 10.83 16.31 -6.45
CA PHE A 88 10.82 16.94 -7.75
C PHE A 88 11.93 17.99 -7.76
N HIS A 89 12.93 17.78 -8.61
CA HIS A 89 14.04 18.72 -8.79
C HIS A 89 13.65 19.82 -9.77
N PRO A 90 14.08 21.07 -9.54
CA PRO A 90 13.69 22.20 -10.37
C PRO A 90 14.19 22.06 -11.80
N GLU A 91 13.31 22.36 -12.77
CA GLU A 91 13.66 22.35 -14.18
C GLU A 91 14.37 23.66 -14.58
N PRO A 92 15.56 23.60 -15.20
CA PRO A 92 16.28 24.79 -15.64
C PRO A 92 15.42 25.69 -16.54
N GLY A 93 15.37 26.99 -16.23
CA GLY A 93 14.61 27.98 -17.01
C GLY A 93 13.09 27.98 -16.77
N SER A 94 12.58 27.11 -15.90
CA SER A 94 11.17 27.12 -15.52
C SER A 94 10.87 28.21 -14.46
N THR A 95 9.60 28.58 -14.33
CA THR A 95 9.09 29.49 -13.30
C THR A 95 8.00 28.81 -12.45
N GLY A 96 7.66 29.41 -11.31
CA GLY A 96 6.55 28.92 -10.48
C GLY A 96 6.91 27.67 -9.67
N LEU A 97 6.08 26.62 -9.74
CA LEU A 97 6.29 25.38 -8.99
C LEU A 97 7.44 24.54 -9.57
N ARG A 98 7.61 24.55 -10.89
CA ARG A 98 8.64 23.77 -11.59
C ARG A 98 10.06 24.29 -11.31
N SER A 99 10.19 25.51 -10.79
CA SER A 99 11.47 26.13 -10.44
C SER A 99 11.90 25.87 -8.99
N LYS A 100 11.17 25.03 -8.25
CA LYS A 100 11.41 24.76 -6.83
C LYS A 100 11.72 23.29 -6.60
N ASN A 101 12.46 23.00 -5.53
CA ASN A 101 12.52 21.66 -4.97
C ASN A 101 11.18 21.37 -4.27
N LEU A 102 10.39 20.46 -4.83
CA LEU A 102 9.12 20.04 -4.23
C LEU A 102 9.28 18.64 -3.65
N GLN A 103 8.56 18.39 -2.58
CA GLN A 103 8.43 17.06 -2.00
C GLN A 103 6.98 16.65 -2.06
N TYR A 104 6.71 15.44 -2.53
CA TYR A 104 5.36 14.97 -2.78
C TYR A 104 5.18 13.50 -2.44
N LEU A 105 3.92 13.12 -2.22
CA LEU A 105 3.46 11.77 -1.96
C LEU A 105 2.46 11.39 -3.04
N GLU A 106 2.61 10.22 -3.64
CA GLU A 106 1.64 9.72 -4.61
C GLU A 106 0.32 9.36 -3.91
N GLU A 107 -0.82 9.74 -4.49
CA GLU A 107 -2.13 9.50 -3.90
C GLU A 107 -2.45 7.99 -3.81
N SER A 108 -2.10 7.24 -4.86
CA SER A 108 -2.33 5.79 -4.98
C SER A 108 -1.73 5.01 -3.81
N ILE A 109 -0.44 5.23 -3.51
CA ILE A 109 0.26 4.54 -2.43
C ILE A 109 -0.31 4.94 -1.07
N ALA A 110 -0.64 6.23 -0.88
CA ALA A 110 -1.23 6.71 0.36
C ALA A 110 -2.60 6.04 0.61
N GLN A 111 -3.47 6.03 -0.40
CA GLN A 111 -4.80 5.41 -0.31
C GLN A 111 -4.72 3.89 -0.13
N TRP A 112 -3.78 3.22 -0.81
CA TRP A 112 -3.57 1.79 -0.67
C TRP A 112 -3.19 1.42 0.76
N VAL A 113 -2.22 2.12 1.36
CA VAL A 113 -1.83 1.89 2.76
C VAL A 113 -2.99 2.24 3.71
N MET A 114 -3.68 3.36 3.48
CA MET A 114 -4.82 3.79 4.30
C MET A 114 -6.04 2.86 4.23
N SER A 115 -6.12 1.98 3.23
CA SER A 115 -7.22 1.00 3.09
C SER A 115 -7.37 0.04 4.27
N ARG A 116 -6.40 0.03 5.21
CA ARG A 116 -6.36 -0.81 6.42
C ARG A 116 -6.47 -0.03 7.71
N ASP A 117 -7.19 1.09 7.69
CA ASP A 117 -7.49 1.92 8.85
C ASP A 117 -6.20 2.35 9.59
N VAL A 118 -5.22 2.85 8.85
CA VAL A 118 -3.96 3.38 9.39
C VAL A 118 -3.81 4.87 9.08
N LEU A 119 -3.03 5.59 9.88
CA LEU A 119 -2.64 6.97 9.61
C LEU A 119 -1.35 6.97 8.81
N VAL A 120 -1.39 7.56 7.61
CA VAL A 120 -0.21 7.75 6.78
C VAL A 120 0.41 9.13 7.04
N PHE A 121 1.72 9.15 7.20
CA PHE A 121 2.52 10.36 7.36
C PHE A 121 3.58 10.41 6.26
N MET A 122 3.56 11.46 5.43
CA MET A 122 4.69 11.74 4.55
C MET A 122 5.90 12.11 5.40
N ILE A 123 7.02 11.42 5.18
CA ILE A 123 8.31 11.76 5.78
C ILE A 123 9.05 12.65 4.78
N PRO A 124 9.23 13.96 5.08
CA PRO A 124 10.00 14.83 4.21
C PRO A 124 11.49 14.54 4.34
N THR A 125 12.24 14.85 3.29
CA THR A 125 13.69 14.92 3.35
C THR A 125 14.10 15.98 4.37
N VAL A 126 14.95 15.60 5.31
CA VAL A 126 15.52 16.50 6.29
C VAL A 126 16.79 17.07 5.69
N ASN A 127 16.69 18.24 5.05
CA ASN A 127 17.85 18.90 4.48
C ASN A 127 18.67 19.58 5.59
N THR A 128 19.83 19.03 5.93
CA THR A 128 20.77 19.64 6.89
C THR A 128 21.51 20.86 6.33
N ASN A 129 21.43 21.11 5.02
CA ASN A 129 22.14 22.18 4.31
C ASN A 129 21.21 23.33 3.85
N GLY A 130 19.98 23.38 4.37
CA GLY A 130 19.03 24.44 4.05
C GLY A 130 19.38 25.80 4.68
N LEU A 131 18.83 26.88 4.11
CA LEU A 131 18.97 28.27 4.61
C LEU A 131 18.26 28.54 5.96
N LEU A 132 17.55 27.55 6.49
CA LEU A 132 16.80 27.63 7.74
C LEU A 132 17.54 26.89 8.85
N HIS A 133 17.37 27.33 10.09
CA HIS A 133 18.03 26.75 11.26
C HIS A 133 17.92 25.21 11.27
N PRO A 134 19.05 24.48 11.43
CA PRO A 134 19.02 23.03 11.48
C PRO A 134 18.13 22.60 12.65
N SER A 135 17.11 21.81 12.34
CA SER A 135 16.26 21.17 13.34
C SER A 135 17.06 20.06 14.04
N ASN A 136 16.85 19.88 15.34
CA ASN A 136 17.37 18.71 16.06
C ASN A 136 16.61 17.42 15.72
N ILE A 137 15.56 17.50 14.90
CA ILE A 137 14.82 16.35 14.39
C ILE A 137 15.65 15.66 13.30
N THR A 138 15.85 14.37 13.49
CA THR A 138 16.61 13.47 12.60
C THR A 138 15.69 12.36 12.12
N LEU A 139 16.12 11.57 11.12
CA LEU A 139 15.34 10.43 10.62
C LEU A 139 15.07 9.38 11.70
N ARG A 140 15.99 9.22 12.66
CA ARG A 140 15.79 8.42 13.88
C ARG A 140 14.55 8.82 14.68
N HIS A 141 14.21 10.11 14.72
CA HIS A 141 13.01 10.56 15.44
C HIS A 141 11.74 10.08 14.73
N TYR A 142 11.72 10.00 13.41
CA TYR A 142 10.60 9.42 12.67
C TYR A 142 10.45 7.92 12.99
N ALA A 143 11.55 7.15 12.96
CA ALA A 143 11.54 5.73 13.32
C ALA A 143 11.02 5.46 14.75
N ARG A 144 11.23 6.39 15.70
CA ARG A 144 10.69 6.30 17.06
C ARG A 144 9.19 6.55 17.16
N HIS A 145 8.63 7.41 16.31
CA HIS A 145 7.24 7.86 16.42
C HIS A 145 6.28 7.17 15.45
N LEU A 146 6.83 6.46 14.47
CA LEU A 146 6.10 5.72 13.45
C LEU A 146 6.24 4.22 13.71
N ASP A 147 5.21 3.48 13.31
CA ASP A 147 5.06 2.05 13.56
C ASP A 147 5.60 1.20 12.39
N GLY A 148 5.85 1.81 11.22
CA GLY A 148 6.43 1.14 10.05
C GLY A 148 6.73 2.14 8.93
N LEU A 149 7.49 1.70 7.92
CA LEU A 149 7.93 2.52 6.79
C LEU A 149 7.51 1.88 5.46
N VAL A 150 7.01 2.71 4.54
CA VAL A 150 6.83 2.37 3.13
C VAL A 150 7.75 3.26 2.28
N LEU A 151 8.59 2.63 1.47
CA LEU A 151 9.41 3.30 0.47
C LEU A 151 8.68 3.24 -0.88
N GLN A 152 8.17 4.38 -1.37
CA GLN A 152 7.41 4.43 -2.61
C GLN A 152 8.31 4.36 -3.86
N GLY A 153 7.71 4.02 -5.01
CA GLY A 153 8.41 3.99 -6.30
C GLY A 153 8.93 5.37 -6.75
N GLY A 154 9.42 5.49 -7.99
CA GLY A 154 9.80 6.77 -8.62
C GLY A 154 11.08 6.67 -9.43
N ALA A 155 11.75 7.81 -9.61
CA ALA A 155 12.98 7.92 -10.41
C ALA A 155 14.06 6.92 -10.00
N ASP A 156 14.86 6.48 -10.95
CA ASP A 156 15.93 5.49 -10.80
C ASP A 156 16.80 5.68 -9.55
N VAL A 157 17.24 4.55 -8.98
CA VAL A 157 18.32 4.57 -7.99
C VAL A 157 19.62 4.91 -8.73
N SER A 158 20.38 5.88 -8.19
CA SER A 158 21.62 6.31 -8.81
C SER A 158 22.66 5.17 -8.80
N PRO A 159 23.32 4.88 -9.94
CA PRO A 159 24.40 3.89 -10.01
C PRO A 159 25.52 4.13 -8.99
N GLN A 160 25.79 5.38 -8.67
CA GLN A 160 26.78 5.76 -7.67
C GLN A 160 26.45 5.24 -6.27
N THR A 161 25.17 5.00 -5.98
CA THR A 161 24.71 4.48 -4.69
C THR A 161 25.13 3.02 -4.47
N TYR A 162 25.34 2.25 -5.53
CA TYR A 162 25.86 0.88 -5.49
C TYR A 162 27.23 0.74 -6.17
N SER A 163 28.04 1.81 -6.11
CA SER A 163 29.43 1.85 -6.58
C SER A 163 29.64 1.61 -8.09
N GLU A 164 28.62 1.90 -8.90
CA GLU A 164 28.72 1.88 -10.36
C GLU A 164 28.67 3.31 -10.96
N THR A 165 29.00 3.42 -12.25
CA THR A 165 28.86 4.67 -13.02
C THR A 165 27.66 4.54 -13.96
N PRO A 166 26.89 5.61 -14.19
CA PRO A 166 25.81 5.59 -15.18
C PRO A 166 26.33 5.19 -16.56
N THR A 167 25.75 4.14 -17.12
CA THR A 167 26.03 3.67 -18.48
C THR A 167 25.48 4.63 -19.53
N ARG A 168 24.47 5.43 -19.16
CA ARG A 168 23.94 6.54 -19.95
C ARG A 168 23.61 7.75 -19.06
N PRO A 169 23.74 9.00 -19.56
CA PRO A 169 23.45 10.21 -18.77
C PRO A 169 22.02 10.27 -18.21
N GLU A 170 21.04 9.78 -18.96
CA GLU A 170 19.63 9.76 -18.56
C GLU A 170 19.34 8.82 -17.39
N TRP A 171 20.22 7.85 -17.10
CA TRP A 171 20.08 6.87 -16.00
C TRP A 171 20.95 7.24 -14.80
N SER A 172 21.18 8.54 -14.59
CA SER A 172 21.96 9.05 -13.46
C SER A 172 21.25 8.86 -12.10
N GLY A 173 19.93 8.71 -12.12
CA GLY A 173 19.09 8.52 -10.94
C GLY A 173 19.05 9.71 -9.99
N ASP A 174 18.38 9.55 -8.86
CA ASP A 174 18.25 10.59 -7.84
C ASP A 174 19.09 10.31 -6.60
N ARG A 175 20.38 10.65 -6.68
CA ARG A 175 21.34 10.42 -5.59
C ARG A 175 20.93 11.11 -4.29
N ALA A 176 20.30 12.29 -4.37
CA ALA A 176 19.87 13.02 -3.18
C ALA A 176 18.74 12.28 -2.46
N ARG A 177 17.78 11.74 -3.20
CA ARG A 177 16.73 10.88 -2.66
C ARG A 177 17.29 9.58 -2.11
N ASP A 178 18.26 8.97 -2.80
CA ASP A 178 18.92 7.74 -2.37
C ASP A 178 19.55 7.89 -0.98
N VAL A 179 20.35 8.93 -0.72
CA VAL A 179 20.98 9.15 0.60
C VAL A 179 19.94 9.19 1.70
N TYR A 180 18.90 9.99 1.50
CA TYR A 180 17.85 10.19 2.48
C TYR A 180 17.07 8.89 2.78
N GLU A 181 16.64 8.17 1.74
CA GLU A 181 15.85 6.94 1.94
C GLU A 181 16.70 5.78 2.45
N LEU A 182 18.00 5.72 2.13
CA LEU A 182 18.92 4.76 2.75
C LEU A 182 19.06 5.00 4.25
N GLU A 183 19.29 6.25 4.66
CA GLU A 183 19.36 6.60 6.09
C GLU A 183 18.02 6.28 6.79
N LEU A 184 16.89 6.57 6.14
CA LEU A 184 15.57 6.25 6.67
C LEU A 184 15.36 4.74 6.84
N LEU A 185 15.74 3.94 5.83
CA LEU A 185 15.68 2.49 5.89
C LEU A 185 16.52 1.95 7.04
N HIS A 186 17.77 2.42 7.18
CA HIS A 186 18.65 2.02 8.29
C HIS A 186 18.02 2.33 9.65
N GLU A 187 17.50 3.54 9.85
CA GLU A 187 16.90 3.94 11.14
C GLU A 187 15.66 3.11 11.51
N PHE A 188 14.83 2.72 10.53
CA PHE A 188 13.68 1.85 10.78
C PHE A 188 14.09 0.40 11.06
N VAL A 189 15.05 -0.14 10.30
CA VAL A 189 15.56 -1.49 10.51
C VAL A 189 16.26 -1.62 11.86
N ASP A 190 17.08 -0.66 12.25
CA ASP A 190 17.78 -0.64 13.55
C ASP A 190 16.80 -0.48 14.72
N ALA A 191 15.68 0.23 14.52
CA ALA A 191 14.59 0.30 15.48
C ALA A 191 13.72 -0.97 15.53
N GLY A 192 14.03 -1.99 14.72
CA GLY A 192 13.26 -3.23 14.60
C GLY A 192 11.88 -3.04 13.97
N LYS A 193 11.64 -1.91 13.28
CA LYS A 193 10.36 -1.58 12.64
C LYS A 193 10.26 -2.21 11.26
N PRO A 194 9.06 -2.58 10.81
CA PRO A 194 8.90 -3.17 9.49
C PRO A 194 9.08 -2.14 8.38
N VAL A 195 9.60 -2.61 7.24
CA VAL A 195 9.76 -1.80 6.02
C VAL A 195 9.18 -2.53 4.81
N LEU A 196 8.44 -1.80 3.98
CA LEU A 196 7.93 -2.27 2.71
C LEU A 196 8.41 -1.35 1.59
N GLY A 197 9.14 -1.87 0.61
CA GLY A 197 9.63 -1.12 -0.55
C GLY A 197 8.87 -1.48 -1.83
N ILE A 198 8.39 -0.47 -2.55
CA ILE A 198 7.63 -0.64 -3.79
C ILE A 198 8.42 -0.12 -4.98
N CYS A 199 8.54 -0.93 -6.03
CA CYS A 199 9.32 -0.68 -7.24
C CYS A 199 10.75 -0.21 -6.91
N ARG A 200 11.04 1.07 -7.07
CA ARG A 200 12.29 1.70 -6.64
C ARG A 200 12.63 1.42 -5.17
N GLY A 201 11.65 1.35 -4.28
CA GLY A 201 11.86 0.99 -2.87
C GLY A 201 12.43 -0.42 -2.68
N CYS A 202 12.03 -1.39 -3.53
CA CYS A 202 12.60 -2.74 -3.54
C CYS A 202 14.09 -2.70 -3.94
N GLN A 203 14.40 -1.95 -4.99
CA GLN A 203 15.77 -1.77 -5.47
C GLN A 203 16.66 -1.12 -4.41
N LEU A 204 16.15 -0.09 -3.73
CA LEU A 204 16.87 0.60 -2.67
C LEU A 204 17.14 -0.31 -1.46
N ILE A 205 16.17 -1.16 -1.06
CA ILE A 205 16.37 -2.17 -0.02
C ILE A 205 17.54 -3.10 -0.39
N ASN A 206 17.59 -3.59 -1.63
CA ASN A 206 18.69 -4.44 -2.09
C ASN A 206 20.04 -3.73 -1.99
N VAL A 207 20.11 -2.50 -2.48
CA VAL A 207 21.32 -1.67 -2.47
C VAL A 207 21.79 -1.36 -1.05
N ALA A 208 20.87 -1.08 -0.12
CA ALA A 208 21.19 -0.83 1.29
C ALA A 208 21.90 -2.01 1.97
N PHE A 209 21.62 -3.24 1.52
CA PHE A 209 22.28 -4.45 1.99
C PHE A 209 23.46 -4.89 1.10
N GLY A 210 23.93 -4.00 0.21
CA GLY A 210 25.14 -4.19 -0.59
C GLY A 210 24.93 -4.92 -1.92
N GLY A 211 23.70 -5.03 -2.39
CA GLY A 211 23.39 -5.55 -3.72
C GLY A 211 23.58 -4.53 -4.84
N THR A 212 23.44 -4.97 -6.08
CA THR A 212 23.56 -4.14 -7.30
C THR A 212 22.29 -4.21 -8.14
N LEU A 213 22.17 -3.32 -9.13
CA LEU A 213 21.03 -3.27 -10.04
C LEU A 213 21.48 -3.41 -11.49
N TYR A 214 20.61 -3.96 -12.33
CA TYR A 214 20.62 -3.68 -13.74
C TYR A 214 20.16 -2.23 -13.93
N GLN A 215 20.98 -1.42 -14.60
CA GLN A 215 20.64 -0.03 -14.90
C GLN A 215 19.52 0.07 -15.94
N ASP A 216 19.42 -0.95 -16.81
CA ASP A 216 18.33 -1.10 -17.75
C ASP A 216 18.21 -2.57 -18.20
N VAL A 217 17.08 -3.20 -17.89
CA VAL A 217 16.79 -4.62 -18.19
C VAL A 217 16.84 -4.86 -19.70
N ALA A 218 16.28 -3.96 -20.51
CA ALA A 218 16.22 -4.13 -21.96
C ALA A 218 17.61 -4.22 -22.62
N THR A 219 18.57 -3.43 -22.14
CA THR A 219 19.94 -3.43 -22.66
C THR A 219 20.88 -4.38 -21.93
N ASN A 220 20.72 -4.58 -20.62
CA ASN A 220 21.60 -5.45 -19.82
C ASN A 220 21.21 -6.93 -19.88
N VAL A 221 19.92 -7.23 -20.13
CA VAL A 221 19.39 -8.60 -20.22
C VAL A 221 18.58 -8.74 -21.51
N PRO A 222 19.21 -8.85 -22.70
CA PRO A 222 18.49 -8.80 -23.99
C PRO A 222 17.48 -9.93 -24.22
N ALA A 223 17.57 -11.02 -23.45
CA ALA A 223 16.61 -12.13 -23.49
C ALA A 223 15.38 -11.91 -22.60
N ALA A 224 15.40 -10.88 -21.74
CA ALA A 224 14.25 -10.49 -20.93
C ALA A 224 13.13 -9.94 -21.81
N HIS A 225 11.90 -10.15 -21.37
CA HIS A 225 10.76 -9.50 -22.01
C HIS A 225 10.65 -8.07 -21.49
N ALA A 226 9.71 -7.28 -22.03
CA ALA A 226 9.58 -5.89 -21.60
C ALA A 226 9.07 -5.83 -20.15
N HIS A 227 9.75 -5.07 -19.28
CA HIS A 227 9.29 -4.76 -17.92
C HIS A 227 8.69 -3.35 -17.78
N VAL A 228 8.75 -2.57 -18.85
CA VAL A 228 8.04 -1.31 -19.03
C VAL A 228 7.57 -1.23 -20.49
N HIS A 229 6.37 -0.72 -20.72
CA HIS A 229 5.79 -0.59 -22.06
C HIS A 229 5.12 0.78 -22.23
N SER A 230 4.79 1.15 -23.47
CA SER A 230 4.06 2.40 -23.76
C SER A 230 2.68 2.45 -23.12
N ASP A 231 2.09 1.27 -22.83
CA ASP A 231 0.81 1.15 -22.15
C ASP A 231 0.94 1.30 -20.61
N TYR A 232 2.16 1.56 -20.12
CA TYR A 232 2.53 1.95 -18.76
C TYR A 232 1.73 1.19 -17.67
N ASP A 233 0.71 1.83 -17.10
CA ASP A 233 -0.14 1.27 -16.04
C ASP A 233 -0.94 0.04 -16.45
N ALA A 234 -1.02 -0.34 -17.73
CA ALA A 234 -1.71 -1.54 -18.21
C ALA A 234 -0.78 -2.72 -18.50
N HIS A 235 0.54 -2.52 -18.49
CA HIS A 235 1.51 -3.58 -18.78
C HIS A 235 1.60 -4.61 -17.64
N ARG A 236 1.53 -5.90 -17.98
CA ARG A 236 1.46 -7.03 -17.02
C ARG A 236 2.41 -8.15 -17.41
N HIS A 237 2.86 -8.88 -16.41
CA HIS A 237 3.58 -10.13 -16.61
C HIS A 237 3.28 -11.14 -15.48
N LYS A 238 3.74 -12.38 -15.66
CA LYS A 238 3.60 -13.43 -14.65
C LYS A 238 4.83 -13.46 -13.76
N VAL A 239 4.62 -13.83 -12.50
CA VAL A 239 5.71 -14.13 -11.57
C VAL A 239 5.56 -15.55 -11.03
N ILE A 240 6.64 -16.06 -10.46
CA ILE A 240 6.71 -17.31 -9.74
C ILE A 240 7.25 -17.06 -8.33
N PHE A 241 6.66 -17.72 -7.35
CA PHE A 241 7.16 -17.72 -5.98
C PHE A 241 8.08 -18.94 -5.78
N PRO A 242 9.36 -18.73 -5.42
CA PRO A 242 10.25 -19.85 -5.10
C PRO A 242 9.68 -20.72 -3.97
N SER A 243 10.01 -22.01 -3.99
CA SER A 243 9.61 -22.94 -2.93
C SER A 243 10.15 -22.46 -1.58
N GLY A 244 9.29 -22.38 -0.56
CA GLY A 244 9.67 -21.90 0.76
C GLY A 244 9.70 -20.38 0.94
N SER A 245 9.44 -19.60 -0.12
CA SER A 245 9.26 -18.14 -0.01
C SER A 245 8.11 -17.78 0.94
N SER A 246 8.19 -16.62 1.58
CA SER A 246 7.08 -16.12 2.39
C SER A 246 5.87 -15.74 1.56
N LEU A 247 6.06 -15.21 0.34
CA LEU A 247 4.96 -14.96 -0.60
C LEU A 247 4.23 -16.26 -0.98
N GLY A 248 4.95 -17.36 -1.26
CA GLY A 248 4.32 -18.66 -1.51
C GLY A 248 3.46 -19.16 -0.34
N ARG A 249 3.82 -18.81 0.92
CA ARG A 249 3.00 -19.11 2.10
C ARG A 249 1.79 -18.18 2.25
N MET A 250 1.91 -16.90 1.87
CA MET A 250 0.80 -15.95 1.89
C MET A 250 -0.25 -16.27 0.81
N PHE A 251 0.17 -16.91 -0.28
CA PHE A 251 -0.66 -17.20 -1.44
C PHE A 251 -0.62 -18.70 -1.82
N PRO A 252 -1.06 -19.62 -0.94
CA PRO A 252 -0.90 -21.06 -1.14
C PRO A 252 -1.63 -21.60 -2.38
N ASP A 253 -2.73 -20.94 -2.78
CA ASP A 253 -3.57 -21.35 -3.90
C ASP A 253 -3.21 -20.66 -5.23
N VAL A 254 -2.25 -19.72 -5.22
CA VAL A 254 -1.86 -18.94 -6.41
C VAL A 254 -0.57 -19.48 -6.99
N ARG A 255 -0.67 -20.19 -8.12
CA ARG A 255 0.50 -20.84 -8.75
C ARG A 255 1.30 -19.94 -9.68
N ARG A 256 0.62 -19.06 -10.43
CA ARG A 256 1.25 -18.11 -11.39
C ARG A 256 0.54 -16.76 -11.29
N PRO A 257 0.84 -15.97 -10.26
CA PRO A 257 0.29 -14.63 -10.14
C PRO A 257 0.64 -13.77 -11.35
N VAL A 258 -0.27 -12.86 -11.69
CA VAL A 258 -0.03 -11.80 -12.66
C VAL A 258 0.07 -10.49 -11.89
N VAL A 259 1.08 -9.69 -12.21
CA VAL A 259 1.32 -8.38 -11.59
C VAL A 259 1.54 -7.33 -12.67
N ASN A 260 1.42 -6.06 -12.31
CA ASN A 260 1.81 -4.97 -13.20
C ASN A 260 3.33 -4.77 -13.23
N SER A 261 3.81 -4.16 -14.31
CA SER A 261 5.25 -3.94 -14.48
C SER A 261 5.49 -2.56 -15.12
N ILE A 262 6.18 -1.70 -14.38
CA ILE A 262 6.48 -0.31 -14.76
C ILE A 262 7.90 0.03 -14.30
N HIS A 263 8.86 -0.79 -14.73
CA HIS A 263 10.25 -0.59 -14.35
C HIS A 263 11.19 -1.01 -15.48
N HIS A 264 12.30 -0.30 -15.59
CA HIS A 264 13.39 -0.70 -16.48
C HIS A 264 14.66 -1.04 -15.70
N GLN A 265 14.83 -0.55 -14.46
CA GLN A 265 15.81 -1.07 -13.52
C GLN A 265 15.30 -2.32 -12.81
N ALA A 266 16.21 -3.21 -12.41
CA ALA A 266 15.88 -4.40 -11.60
C ALA A 266 17.06 -4.84 -10.74
N VAL A 267 16.82 -5.69 -9.75
CA VAL A 267 17.90 -6.29 -8.95
C VAL A 267 18.78 -7.19 -9.82
N LYS A 268 20.10 -7.01 -9.73
CA LYS A 268 21.12 -7.81 -10.43
C LYS A 268 21.79 -8.77 -9.46
N ASP A 269 22.59 -8.25 -8.54
CA ASP A 269 23.20 -9.02 -7.47
C ASP A 269 22.46 -8.75 -6.14
N LEU A 270 22.12 -9.81 -5.43
CA LEU A 270 21.44 -9.69 -4.14
C LEU A 270 22.38 -9.15 -3.06
N GLY A 271 21.84 -8.27 -2.22
CA GLY A 271 22.49 -7.84 -1.00
C GLY A 271 22.68 -8.98 0.00
N ARG A 272 23.52 -8.74 1.00
CA ARG A 272 23.75 -9.67 2.10
C ARG A 272 22.45 -9.94 2.84
N ASP A 273 22.20 -11.22 3.14
CA ASP A 273 21.03 -11.65 3.91
C ASP A 273 19.69 -11.30 3.24
N VAL A 274 19.69 -11.03 1.93
CA VAL A 274 18.50 -10.82 1.11
C VAL A 274 18.15 -12.10 0.37
N LEU A 275 16.90 -12.52 0.47
CA LEU A 275 16.34 -13.68 -0.20
C LEU A 275 15.40 -13.25 -1.32
N VAL A 276 15.31 -14.06 -2.38
CA VAL A 276 14.32 -13.89 -3.44
C VAL A 276 12.96 -14.40 -2.98
N GLU A 277 11.93 -13.58 -3.14
CA GLU A 277 10.54 -13.90 -2.81
C GLU A 277 9.67 -14.11 -4.07
N ALA A 278 10.03 -13.48 -5.19
CA ALA A 278 9.38 -13.69 -6.48
C ALA A 278 10.36 -13.43 -7.63
N MET A 279 10.15 -14.12 -8.75
CA MET A 279 10.87 -13.88 -10.02
C MET A 279 9.87 -13.80 -11.16
N SER A 280 10.17 -13.01 -12.19
CA SER A 280 9.39 -12.95 -13.42
C SER A 280 9.51 -14.26 -14.21
N ASP A 281 8.41 -14.68 -14.82
CA ASP A 281 8.32 -15.86 -15.69
C ASP A 281 8.11 -15.37 -17.14
N PRO A 282 9.02 -15.65 -18.09
CA PRO A 282 10.05 -16.70 -18.02
C PRO A 282 11.50 -16.23 -17.79
N ASP A 283 11.77 -14.93 -17.71
CA ASP A 283 13.15 -14.42 -17.80
C ASP A 283 13.95 -14.42 -16.49
N GLY A 284 13.30 -14.67 -15.35
CA GLY A 284 13.95 -14.79 -14.06
C GLY A 284 14.37 -13.45 -13.42
N ILE A 285 13.93 -12.30 -13.96
CA ILE A 285 14.16 -11.01 -13.30
C ILE A 285 13.55 -11.03 -11.89
N ILE A 286 14.29 -10.55 -10.90
CA ILE A 286 13.84 -10.58 -9.50
C ILE A 286 12.72 -9.56 -9.30
N GLU A 287 11.57 -10.04 -8.83
CA GLU A 287 10.34 -9.26 -8.68
C GLU A 287 9.98 -8.99 -7.22
N ALA A 288 10.50 -9.78 -6.29
CA ALA A 288 10.37 -9.47 -4.87
C ALA A 288 11.55 -10.01 -4.08
N ILE A 289 11.89 -9.32 -3.00
CA ILE A 289 12.97 -9.68 -2.09
C ILE A 289 12.54 -9.55 -0.63
N ARG A 290 13.24 -10.25 0.26
CA ARG A 290 13.07 -10.12 1.71
C ARG A 290 14.41 -10.15 2.43
N TYR A 291 14.63 -9.20 3.33
CA TYR A 291 15.80 -9.22 4.22
C TYR A 291 15.48 -10.11 5.44
N GLN A 292 16.29 -11.14 5.64
CA GLN A 292 15.97 -12.24 6.57
C GLN A 292 16.33 -11.95 8.04
N ARG A 293 17.07 -10.88 8.32
CA ARG A 293 17.50 -10.53 9.69
C ARG A 293 16.58 -9.52 10.40
N ALA A 294 15.44 -9.20 9.81
CA ALA A 294 14.39 -8.39 10.41
C ALA A 294 13.05 -9.14 10.36
N ASN A 295 12.12 -8.78 11.24
CA ASN A 295 10.79 -9.41 11.28
C ASN A 295 10.07 -9.25 9.93
N PHE A 296 10.06 -8.02 9.39
CA PHE A 296 9.49 -7.72 8.08
C PHE A 296 10.25 -6.60 7.38
N VAL A 297 11.07 -6.95 6.39
CA VAL A 297 11.64 -6.00 5.43
C VAL A 297 11.51 -6.64 4.06
N MET A 298 10.57 -6.16 3.25
CA MET A 298 10.21 -6.75 1.97
C MET A 298 10.21 -5.70 0.88
N GLY A 299 10.73 -6.06 -0.29
CA GLY A 299 10.65 -5.26 -1.51
C GLY A 299 9.78 -5.97 -2.55
N LEU A 300 8.88 -5.24 -3.20
CA LEU A 300 8.11 -5.68 -4.37
C LEU A 300 8.50 -4.78 -5.54
N GLN A 301 8.79 -5.35 -6.71
CA GLN A 301 9.17 -4.60 -7.89
C GLN A 301 7.94 -4.09 -8.67
N TRP A 302 6.81 -4.78 -8.57
CA TRP A 302 5.51 -4.33 -9.05
C TRP A 302 4.86 -3.29 -8.12
N HIS A 303 3.74 -2.72 -8.56
CA HIS A 303 3.00 -1.66 -7.87
C HIS A 303 1.65 -2.16 -7.35
N PRO A 304 1.59 -2.73 -6.12
CA PRO A 304 0.36 -3.26 -5.53
C PRO A 304 -0.74 -2.21 -5.36
N GLU A 305 -0.40 -0.93 -5.30
CA GLU A 305 -1.32 0.19 -5.22
C GLU A 305 -2.21 0.36 -6.47
N PHE A 306 -1.82 -0.23 -7.60
CA PHE A 306 -2.64 -0.26 -8.83
C PHE A 306 -3.49 -1.52 -8.94
N HIS A 307 -3.35 -2.46 -8.01
CA HIS A 307 -4.14 -3.70 -7.99
C HIS A 307 -5.47 -3.40 -7.29
N ARG A 308 -6.50 -3.04 -8.06
CA ARG A 308 -7.85 -2.83 -7.49
C ARG A 308 -8.34 -4.11 -6.83
N ALA A 309 -8.81 -4.01 -5.59
CA ALA A 309 -9.48 -5.11 -4.89
C ALA A 309 -10.66 -5.63 -5.73
N GLY A 310 -10.62 -6.92 -6.11
CA GLY A 310 -11.65 -7.58 -6.92
C GLY A 310 -11.44 -7.53 -8.44
N GLY A 311 -10.34 -6.95 -8.94
CA GLY A 311 -9.93 -7.11 -10.33
C GLY A 311 -9.46 -8.55 -10.59
N VAL A 312 -10.10 -9.26 -11.52
CA VAL A 312 -9.93 -10.71 -11.72
C VAL A 312 -8.55 -11.10 -12.27
N ASP A 313 -7.76 -10.13 -12.72
CA ASP A 313 -6.54 -10.37 -13.50
C ASP A 313 -5.24 -10.14 -12.73
N LEU A 314 -5.24 -9.47 -11.58
CA LEU A 314 -4.02 -9.15 -10.81
C LEU A 314 -4.02 -9.81 -9.45
N LEU A 315 -2.81 -10.11 -8.96
CA LEU A 315 -2.60 -10.61 -7.61
C LEU A 315 -3.19 -9.65 -6.58
N ASP A 316 -4.15 -10.10 -5.78
CA ASP A 316 -4.61 -9.35 -4.62
C ASP A 316 -3.47 -9.21 -3.60
N CYS A 317 -2.90 -8.01 -3.49
CA CYS A 317 -1.76 -7.75 -2.61
C CYS A 317 -2.17 -7.45 -1.16
N THR A 318 -3.46 -7.59 -0.84
CA THR A 318 -4.00 -7.50 0.53
C THR A 318 -3.18 -8.29 1.57
N PRO A 319 -2.84 -9.57 1.36
CA PRO A 319 -2.12 -10.35 2.37
C PRO A 319 -0.72 -9.79 2.68
N ILE A 320 -0.06 -9.15 1.71
CA ILE A 320 1.25 -8.54 1.90
C ILE A 320 1.13 -7.32 2.81
N LEU A 321 0.14 -6.45 2.56
CA LEU A 321 -0.13 -5.28 3.40
C LEU A 321 -0.54 -5.69 4.82
N ASP A 322 -1.38 -6.73 4.95
CA ASP A 322 -1.77 -7.26 6.26
C ASP A 322 -0.59 -7.79 7.07
N GLU A 323 0.34 -8.50 6.42
CA GLU A 323 1.55 -8.99 7.07
C GLU A 323 2.46 -7.84 7.52
N PHE A 324 2.66 -6.83 6.67
CA PHE A 324 3.41 -5.62 7.02
C PHE A 324 2.81 -4.92 8.26
N LEU A 325 1.49 -4.73 8.27
CA LEU A 325 0.80 -4.06 9.38
C LEU A 325 0.74 -4.92 10.64
N ARG A 326 0.69 -6.25 10.51
CA ARG A 326 0.86 -7.17 11.65
C ARG A 326 2.23 -6.98 12.30
N ALA A 327 3.30 -6.96 11.49
CA ALA A 327 4.65 -6.70 11.99
C ALA A 327 4.77 -5.30 12.64
N ALA A 328 4.06 -4.30 12.12
CA ALA A 328 4.03 -2.95 12.70
C ALA A 328 3.36 -2.93 14.08
N ARG A 329 2.29 -3.71 14.27
CA ARG A 329 1.63 -3.88 15.58
C ARG A 329 2.52 -4.58 16.59
N GLU A 330 3.26 -5.60 16.16
CA GLU A 330 4.13 -6.41 17.04
C GLU A 330 5.37 -5.65 17.52
N THR A 331 5.88 -4.72 16.71
CA THR A 331 7.08 -3.93 17.01
C THR A 331 6.74 -2.58 17.65
N ARG A 332 5.47 -2.35 17.95
CA ARG A 332 4.99 -1.14 18.63
C ARG A 332 5.35 -1.20 20.11
N LEU A 333 6.19 -0.26 20.55
CA LEU A 333 6.58 -0.06 21.94
C LEU A 333 5.53 0.69 22.75
#